data_AF-A0A1E4ZWS2-F1
#
_entry.id   AF-A0A1E4ZWS2-F1
#
_cell.length_a   1.000
_cell.length_b   1.000
_cell.length_c   1.000
_cell.angle_alpha   90.00
_cell.angle_beta   90.00
_cell.angle_gamma   90.00
#
_symmetry.space_group_name_H-M   'P 1'
#
loop_
_entity.id
_entity.type
_entity.pdbx_description
1 polymer ?
#
loop_
_entity_poly.entity_id
_entity_poly.type
_entity_poly.pdbx_seq_one_letter_code
_entity_poly.pdbx_strand_id
1 'polypeptide(L)' 'MRCGHRLPDILNYTLAQLNAYLEAECQLAFEQASLQLTLLAVGTQGDRRSIERLQKELDAAYSSTNHWAV' A
#
# COMPACT_ATOMS: atom_id res chain seq x y z
N MET A 1 2.23 -11.41 6.06
CA MET A 1 1.65 -12.00 4.83
C MET A 1 0.30 -11.37 4.59
N ARG A 2 0.25 -10.32 3.77
CA ARG A 2 -0.97 -9.52 3.54
C ARG A 2 -1.52 -9.61 2.12
N CYS A 3 -0.79 -10.23 1.20
CA CYS A 3 -1.20 -10.51 -0.18
C CYS A 3 -2.19 -11.69 -0.33
N GLY A 4 -2.76 -12.22 0.75
CA GLY A 4 -3.67 -13.39 0.70
C GLY A 4 -3.00 -14.73 0.34
N HIS A 5 -1.75 -14.75 -0.11
CA HIS A 5 -1.01 -15.98 -0.37
C HIS A 5 -0.71 -16.72 0.94
N ARG A 6 -1.08 -18.00 1.01
CA ARG A 6 -0.72 -18.83 2.16
C ARG A 6 0.76 -19.18 2.04
N LEU A 7 1.45 -19.26 3.17
CA LEU A 7 2.83 -19.73 3.25
C LEU A 7 3.12 -20.98 2.39
N PRO A 8 2.28 -22.04 2.39
CA PRO A 8 2.50 -23.19 1.50
C PRO A 8 2.49 -22.87 0.00
N ASP A 9 1.77 -21.84 -0.45
CA ASP A 9 1.74 -21.46 -1.87
C ASP A 9 3.05 -20.79 -2.28
N ILE A 10 3.60 -19.96 -1.37
CA ILE A 10 4.88 -19.26 -1.56
C ILE A 10 6.05 -20.25 -1.61
N LEU A 11 5.95 -21.36 -0.86
CA LEU A 11 6.98 -22.41 -0.87
C LEU A 11 7.08 -23.15 -2.22
N ASN A 12 6.05 -23.05 -3.07
CA ASN A 12 6.06 -23.62 -4.41
C ASN A 12 6.51 -22.64 -5.49
N TYR A 13 6.88 -21.41 -5.12
CA TYR A 13 7.30 -20.40 -6.10
C TYR A 13 8.67 -20.73 -6.67
N THR A 14 8.81 -20.50 -7.97
CA THR A 14 10.12 -20.41 -8.61
C THR A 14 10.88 -19.19 -8.08
N LEU A 15 12.21 -19.18 -8.24
CA LEU A 15 13.04 -18.03 -7.84
C LEU A 15 12.57 -16.71 -8.49
N ALA A 16 12.17 -16.76 -9.77
CA ALA A 16 11.65 -15.60 -10.48
C ALA A 16 10.34 -15.08 -9.85
N GLN A 17 9.43 -15.98 -9.46
CA GLN A 17 8.17 -15.62 -8.79
C GLN A 17 8.40 -15.09 -7.37
N LEU A 18 9.36 -15.64 -6.63
CA LEU A 18 9.75 -15.10 -5.32
C LEU A 18 10.32 -13.69 -5.45
N ASN A 19 11.19 -13.45 -6.44
CA ASN A 19 11.75 -12.12 -6.66
C ASN A 19 10.67 -11.10 -7.03
N ALA A 20 9.76 -11.46 -7.94
CA ALA A 20 8.64 -10.59 -8.31
C ALA A 20 7.70 -10.32 -7.12
N TYR A 21 7.46 -11.33 -6.28
CA TYR A 21 6.66 -11.18 -5.06
C TYR A 21 7.32 -10.23 -4.05
N LEU A 22 8.63 -10.38 -3.81
CA LEU A 22 9.39 -9.51 -2.91
C LEU A 22 9.45 -8.06 -3.42
N GLU A 23 9.63 -7.87 -4.72
CA GLU A 23 9.61 -6.56 -5.35
C GLU A 23 8.25 -5.87 -5.19
N ALA A 24 7.16 -6.61 -5.40
CA ALA A 24 5.81 -6.10 -5.19
C ALA A 24 5.54 -5.72 -3.72
N GLU A 25 5.98 -6.55 -2.75
CA GLU A 25 5.85 -6.23 -1.32
C GLU A 25 6.70 -5.01 -0.94
N CYS A 26 7.91 -4.87 -1.48
CA CYS A 26 8.75 -3.69 -1.27
C CYS A 26 8.10 -2.42 -1.82
N GLN A 27 7.54 -2.48 -3.02
CA GLN A 27 6.87 -1.35 -3.65
C GLN A 27 5.65 -0.91 -2.83
N LEU A 28 4.83 -1.86 -2.37
CA LEU A 28 3.67 -1.57 -1.52
C LEU A 28 4.08 -0.93 -0.18
N ALA A 29 5.14 -1.44 0.45
CA ALA A 29 5.66 -0.89 1.69
C ALA A 29 6.16 0.55 1.51
N PHE A 30 6.83 0.83 0.38
CA PHE A 30 7.28 2.16 0.02
C PHE A 30 6.11 3.13 -0.19
N GLU A 31 5.07 2.72 -0.91
CA GLU A 31 3.87 3.52 -1.13
C GLU A 31 3.17 3.88 0.18
N GLN A 32 3.05 2.91 1.10
CA GLN A 32 2.47 3.16 2.43
C GLN A 32 3.31 4.13 3.26
N ALA A 33 4.63 3.99 3.25
CA ALA A 33 5.52 4.90 3.96
C ALA A 33 5.47 6.33 3.38
N SER A 34 5.47 6.46 2.05
CA SER A 34 5.30 7.73 1.34
C SER A 34 4.00 8.43 1.72
N LEU A 35 2.90 7.68 1.79
CA LEU A 35 1.59 8.18 2.16
C LEU A 35 1.55 8.69 3.61
N GLN A 36 2.16 7.95 4.55
CA GLN A 36 2.29 8.38 5.94
C GLN A 36 3.14 9.65 6.07
N LEU A 37 4.25 9.74 5.34
CA LEU A 37 5.09 10.94 5.32
C LEU A 37 4.34 12.14 4.74
N THR A 38 3.55 11.92 3.69
CA THR A 38 2.71 12.96 3.08
C THR A 38 1.65 13.47 4.06
N LEU A 39 0.96 12.55 4.74
CA LEU A 39 0.02 12.87 5.82
C LEU A 39 0.68 13.68 6.93
N LEU A 40 1.88 13.28 7.36
CA LEU A 40 2.64 14.00 8.38
C LEU A 40 3.01 15.41 7.91
N ALA A 41 3.55 15.55 6.69
CA ALA A 41 3.93 16.84 6.12
C ALA A 41 2.75 17.80 5.99
N VAL A 42 1.58 17.32 5.57
CA VAL A 42 0.38 18.13 5.49
C VAL A 42 -0.19 18.44 6.88
N GLY A 43 -0.14 17.48 7.80
CA GLY A 43 -0.52 17.69 9.19
C GLY A 43 0.34 18.75 9.89
N THR A 44 1.66 18.75 9.65
CA THR A 44 2.58 19.76 10.21
C THR A 44 2.44 21.12 9.54
N GLN A 45 2.02 21.19 8.27
CA GLN A 45 1.69 22.45 7.60
C GLN A 45 0.38 23.08 8.09
N GLY A 46 -0.49 22.33 8.79
CA GLY A 46 -1.69 22.86 9.42
C GLY A 46 -2.79 23.34 8.47
N ASP A 47 -2.68 23.05 7.17
CA ASP A 47 -3.68 23.44 6.18
C ASP A 47 -4.81 22.41 6.11
N ARG A 48 -5.93 22.73 6.78
CA ARG A 48 -7.16 21.93 6.83
C ARG A 48 -7.64 21.48 5.45
N ARG A 49 -7.49 22.29 4.40
CA ARG A 49 -7.91 21.91 3.03
C ARG A 49 -7.01 20.85 2.40
N SER A 50 -5.73 20.85 2.76
CA SER A 50 -4.77 19.84 2.31
C SER A 50 -5.00 18.52 3.04
N ILE A 51 -5.35 18.55 4.34
CA ILE A 51 -5.75 17.36 5.11
C ILE A 51 -7.03 16.72 4.52
N GLU A 52 -8.06 17.51 4.24
CA GLU A 52 -9.32 17.03 3.64
C GLU A 52 -9.12 16.41 2.25
N ARG A 53 -8.14 16.90 1.47
CA ARG A 53 -7.81 16.34 0.14
C ARG A 53 -7.11 14.99 0.26
N LEU A 54 -6.12 14.89 1.16
CA LEU A 54 -5.42 13.63 1.41
C LEU A 54 -6.34 12.54 1.98
N GLN A 55 -7.29 12.91 2.85
CA GLN A 55 -8.30 11.97 3.34
C GLN A 55 -9.13 11.38 2.19
N LYS A 56 -9.54 12.21 1.22
CA LYS A 56 -10.28 11.73 0.04
C LYS A 56 -9.45 10.81 -0.86
N GLU A 57 -8.18 11.13 -1.06
CA GLU A 57 -7.26 10.29 -1.86
C GLU A 57 -7.01 8.94 -1.18
N LEU A 58 -6.90 8.93 0.15
CA LEU A 58 -6.81 7.73 0.97
C LEU A 58 -8.05 6.85 0.89
N ASP A 59 -9.24 7.42 1.04
CA ASP A 59 -10.50 6.68 0.94
C ASP A 59 -10.70 6.06 -0.45
N ALA A 60 -10.27 6.78 -1.50
CA ALA A 60 -10.29 6.29 -2.87
C ALA A 60 -9.30 5.13 -3.08
N ALA A 61 -8.06 5.25 -2.57
CA ALA A 61 -7.05 4.20 -2.66
C ALA A 61 -7.46 2.94 -1.88
N TYR A 62 -8.08 3.11 -0.71
CA TYR A 62 -8.56 2.00 0.12
C TYR A 62 -9.77 1.29 -0.51
N SER A 63 -10.67 2.05 -1.16
CA SER A 63 -11.80 1.48 -1.90
C SER A 63 -11.38 0.74 -3.16
N SER A 64 -10.37 1.25 -3.89
CA SER A 64 -9.75 0.56 -5.03
C SER A 64 -9.09 -0.76 -4.59
N THR A 65 -8.48 -0.76 -3.40
CA THR A 65 -7.83 -1.94 -2.83
C THR A 65 -8.83 -3.06 -2.48
N ASN A 66 -10.08 -2.73 -2.15
CA ASN A 66 -11.10 -3.75 -1.88
C ASN A 66 -11.78 -4.28 -3.15
N HIS A 67 -11.57 -3.66 -4.32
CA HIS A 67 -12.19 -4.09 -5.57
C HIS A 67 -11.47 -5.29 -6.23
N TRP A 68 -10.21 -5.56 -5.88
CA TRP A 68 -9.45 -6.72 -6.37
C TRP A 68 -9.58 -7.97 -5.47
N ALA A 69 -10.32 -7.87 -4.36
CA ALA A 69 -10.45 -8.94 -3.36
C ALA A 69 -11.69 -9.85 -3.56
N VAL A 70 -12.35 -9.79 -4.73
CA VAL A 70 -13.49 -10.67 -5.11
C VAL A 70 -13.11 -11.54 -6.30
#